data_AF-A0A1I0FWU0-F1
#
_entry.id   AF-A0A1I0FWU0-F1
#
_cell.length_a   1.000
_cell.length_b   1.000
_cell.length_c   1.000
_cell.angle_alpha   90.00
_cell.angle_beta   90.00
_cell.angle_gamma   90.00
#
_symmetry.space_group_name_H-M   'P 1'
#
loop_
_entity.id
_entity.type
_entity.pdbx_description
1 polymer ?
#
loop_
_entity_poly.entity_id
_entity_poly.type
_entity_poly.pdbx_seq_one_letter_code
_entity_poly.pdbx_strand_id
1 'polypeptide(L)' 'MDAWEELWAGRLFLKSELVGVVAWAAGYPYRLEFDLGQGETTWSARVVTKILQTEEEAGFPEAIAQVELYKIQFWT' A
#
# COMPACT_ATOMS: atom_id res chain seq x y z
N MET A 1 -14.02 15.68 1.15
CA MET A 1 -14.24 14.30 0.67
C MET A 1 -12.89 13.62 0.76
N ASP A 2 -12.78 12.56 1.54
CA ASP A 2 -11.53 11.88 1.87
C ASP A 2 -11.10 10.97 0.69
N ALA A 3 -10.79 11.59 -0.46
CA ALA A 3 -10.72 10.90 -1.74
C ALA A 3 -9.39 10.15 -1.88
N TRP A 4 -9.44 8.85 -1.63
CA TRP A 4 -8.39 7.92 -2.07
C TRP A 4 -8.47 7.79 -3.60
N GLU A 5 -7.35 7.97 -4.28
CA GLU A 5 -7.21 7.78 -5.73
C GLU A 5 -6.86 6.31 -6.03
N GLU A 6 -7.51 5.70 -7.02
CA GLU A 6 -7.15 4.36 -7.49
C GLU A 6 -5.99 4.44 -8.48
N LEU A 7 -4.86 3.82 -8.11
CA LEU A 7 -3.69 3.73 -8.99
C LEU A 7 -3.76 2.49 -9.89
N TRP A 8 -4.28 1.39 -9.35
CA TRP A 8 -4.34 0.12 -10.06
C TRP A 8 -5.37 -0.83 -9.44
N ALA A 9 -6.06 -1.59 -10.30
CA ALA A 9 -6.87 -2.73 -9.90
C ALA A 9 -6.73 -3.87 -10.93
N GLY A 10 -6.71 -5.11 -10.46
CA GLY A 10 -6.56 -6.27 -11.34
C GLY A 10 -6.52 -7.61 -10.61
N ARG A 11 -6.03 -8.63 -11.32
CA ARG A 11 -5.91 -10.00 -10.80
C ARG A 11 -4.45 -10.43 -10.79
N LEU A 12 -4.02 -11.04 -9.70
CA LEU A 12 -2.65 -11.52 -9.48
C LEU A 12 -2.70 -13.00 -9.14
N PHE A 13 -1.96 -13.82 -9.89
CA PHE A 13 -1.66 -15.18 -9.44
C PHE A 13 -0.52 -15.14 -8.44
N LEU A 14 -0.80 -15.50 -7.20
CA LEU A 14 0.21 -15.56 -6.14
C LEU A 14 0.61 -17.01 -5.94
N LYS A 15 1.90 -17.30 -6.17
CA LYS A 15 2.45 -18.64 -5.92
C LYS A 15 2.62 -18.90 -4.42
N SER A 16 3.03 -17.89 -3.67
CA SER A 16 3.15 -17.92 -2.21
C SER A 16 1.93 -17.28 -1.56
N GLU A 17 1.61 -17.68 -0.34
CA GLU A 17 0.64 -16.98 0.52
C GLU A 17 1.19 -15.66 1.08
N LEU A 18 2.51 -15.46 0.99
CA LEU A 18 3.19 -14.29 1.55
C LEU A 18 3.34 -13.17 0.51
N VAL A 19 3.01 -11.94 0.93
CA VAL A 19 3.28 -10.71 0.20
C VAL A 19 4.22 -9.83 1.02
N GLY A 20 5.29 -9.35 0.40
CA GLY A 20 6.28 -8.49 1.03
C GLY A 20 6.20 -7.05 0.54
N VAL A 21 6.43 -6.10 1.45
CA VAL A 21 6.74 -4.71 1.15
C VAL A 21 8.22 -4.50 1.40
N VAL A 22 8.91 -3.99 0.37
CA VAL A 22 10.35 -3.70 0.41
C VAL A 22 10.60 -2.29 -0.08
N ALA A 23 11.62 -1.65 0.48
CA ALA A 23 12.08 -0.37 -0.04
C ALA A 23 12.65 -0.54 -1.45
N TRP A 24 12.33 0.40 -2.34
CA TRP A 24 12.87 0.40 -3.69
C TRP A 24 14.38 0.73 -3.71
N ALA A 25 14.83 1.56 -2.76
CA ALA A 25 16.21 2.00 -2.65
C ALA A 25 17.01 1.11 -1.70
N ALA A 26 18.23 0.77 -2.11
CA ALA A 26 19.17 0.00 -1.28
C ALA A 26 19.52 0.77 0.01
N GLY A 27 19.58 0.06 1.14
CA GLY A 27 19.99 0.60 2.44
C GLY A 27 18.87 0.88 3.44
N TYR A 28 17.60 0.74 3.03
CA TYR A 28 16.47 0.80 3.96
C TYR A 28 16.11 -0.62 4.45
N PRO A 29 16.25 -0.93 5.76
CA PRO A 29 16.19 -2.30 6.28
C PRO A 29 14.77 -2.86 6.44
N TYR A 30 13.75 -2.16 5.96
CA TYR A 30 12.36 -2.54 6.20
C TYR A 30 11.88 -3.53 5.15
N ARG A 31 11.89 -4.82 5.52
CA ARG A 31 11.09 -5.87 4.88
C ARG A 31 9.94 -6.18 5.82
N LEU A 32 8.72 -5.93 5.36
CA LEU A 32 7.50 -6.32 6.07
C LEU A 32 6.79 -7.37 5.22
N GLU A 33 6.35 -8.45 5.86
CA GLU A 33 5.64 -9.53 5.19
C GLU A 33 4.25 -9.68 5.76
N PHE A 34 3.30 -10.03 4.90
CA PHE A 34 1.92 -10.28 5.23
C PHE A 34 1.52 -11.63 4.68
N ASP A 35 0.87 -12.43 5.52
CA ASP A 35 0.31 -13.72 5.14
C ASP A 35 -1.15 -13.53 4.70
N LEU A 36 -1.45 -13.87 3.45
CA LEU A 36 -2.80 -13.85 2.89
C LEU A 36 -3.56 -15.16 3.14
N GLY A 37 -2.92 -16.16 3.73
CA GLY A 37 -3.47 -17.46 4.12
C GLY A 37 -3.68 -18.45 2.98
N GLN A 38 -3.53 -18.02 1.72
CA GLN A 38 -3.65 -18.90 0.54
C GLN A 38 -2.66 -18.52 -0.57
N GLY A 39 -1.79 -19.47 -0.89
CA GLY A 39 -0.94 -19.47 -2.08
C GLY A 39 -1.55 -20.24 -3.24
N GLU A 40 -0.79 -20.34 -4.33
CA GLU A 40 -1.15 -21.00 -5.59
C GLU A 40 -2.56 -20.67 -6.11
N THR A 41 -2.99 -19.42 -5.92
CA THR A 41 -4.34 -18.96 -6.27
C THR A 41 -4.32 -17.58 -6.92
N THR A 42 -5.42 -17.24 -7.59
CA THR A 42 -5.61 -15.92 -8.19
C THR A 42 -6.39 -15.04 -7.24
N TRP A 43 -5.76 -13.96 -6.79
CA TRP A 43 -6.38 -12.91 -6.00
C TRP A 43 -6.83 -11.76 -6.90
N SER A 44 -7.98 -11.17 -6.59
CA SER A 44 -8.26 -9.81 -7.02
C SER A 44 -7.54 -8.85 -6.09
N ALA A 45 -6.95 -7.79 -6.64
CA ALA A 45 -6.17 -6.85 -5.88
C ALA A 45 -6.40 -5.41 -6.37
N ARG A 46 -6.26 -4.47 -5.44
CA ARG A 46 -6.36 -3.03 -5.71
C ARG A 46 -5.33 -2.26 -4.91
N VAL A 47 -4.77 -1.23 -5.54
CA VAL A 47 -3.88 -0.24 -4.93
C VAL A 47 -4.54 1.14 -5.04
N VAL A 48 -4.72 1.79 -3.91
CA VAL A 48 -5.18 3.18 -3.83
C VAL A 48 -4.16 4.02 -3.07
N THR A 49 -4.06 5.30 -3.40
CA THR A 49 -3.19 6.28 -2.74
C THR A 49 -3.99 7.44 -2.15
N LYS A 50 -3.43 8.08 -1.12
CA LYS A 50 -3.90 9.37 -0.61
C LYS A 50 -2.68 10.19 -0.22
N ILE A 51 -2.60 11.42 -0.72
CA ILE A 51 -1.58 12.37 -0.32
C ILE A 51 -2.14 13.19 0.86
N LEU A 52 -1.36 13.30 1.93
CA LEU A 52 -1.60 14.18 3.06
C LEU A 52 -0.56 15.30 3.04
N GLN A 53 -1.00 16.54 3.16
CA GLN A 53 -0.14 17.72 3.20
C GLN A 53 -0.51 18.58 4.40
N THR A 54 0.50 19.19 5.03
CA THR A 54 0.34 20.03 6.22
C THR A 54 -0.66 21.16 6.04
N GLU A 55 -0.69 21.75 4.85
CA GLU A 55 -1.52 22.91 4.55
C GLU A 55 -3.02 22.55 4.42
N GLU A 56 -3.34 21.28 4.20
CA GLU A 56 -4.69 20.82 3.84
C GLU A 56 -5.37 20.00 4.96
N GLU A 57 -4.60 19.40 5.87
CA GLU A 57 -5.09 18.42 6.85
C GLU A 57 -5.02 18.95 8.29
N ALA A 58 -6.18 19.15 8.92
CA ALA A 58 -6.26 19.67 10.29
C ALA A 58 -5.55 18.74 11.30
N GLY A 59 -4.53 19.27 11.99
CA GLY A 59 -3.76 18.51 12.98
C GLY A 59 -2.62 17.67 12.39
N PHE A 60 -2.30 17.83 11.10
CA PHE A 60 -1.13 17.18 10.51
C PHE A 60 0.17 17.78 11.07
N PRO A 61 1.18 16.97 11.44
CA PRO A 61 2.41 17.48 12.05
C PRO A 61 3.15 18.45 11.12
N GLU A 62 3.40 19.69 11.58
CA GLU A 62 4.07 20.72 10.77
C GLU A 62 5.47 20.32 10.28
N ALA A 63 6.15 19.42 11.00
CA ALA A 63 7.48 18.93 10.64
C ALA A 63 7.50 17.98 9.42
N ILE A 64 6.33 17.56 8.93
CA ILE A 64 6.20 16.61 7.83
C ILE A 64 5.54 17.33 6.67
N ALA A 65 6.29 17.74 5.65
CA ALA A 65 5.73 18.52 4.54
C ALA A 65 4.63 17.79 3.75
N GLN A 66 4.83 16.49 3.51
CA GLN A 66 3.90 15.64 2.77
C GLN A 66 4.11 14.17 3.15
N VAL A 67 3.03 13.41 3.21
CA VAL A 67 3.05 11.95 3.27
C VAL A 67 2.17 11.40 2.17
N GLU A 68 2.69 10.41 1.46
CA GLU A 68 1.87 9.61 0.57
C GLU A 68 1.53 8.28 1.25
N LEU A 69 0.24 8.00 1.36
CA LEU A 69 -0.28 6.77 1.95
C LEU A 69 -0.71 5.83 0.85
N TYR A 70 -0.28 4.57 0.95
CA TYR A 70 -0.70 3.50 0.06
C TYR A 70 -1.57 2.51 0.81
N LYS A 71 -2.67 2.09 0.20
CA LYS A 71 -3.52 1.00 0.69
C LYS A 71 -3.65 -0.04 -0.41
N ILE A 72 -3.23 -1.26 -0.06
CA ILE A 72 -3.24 -2.42 -0.94
C ILE A 72 -4.25 -3.40 -0.36
N GLN A 73 -5.18 -3.88 -1.18
CA GLN A 73 -6.26 -4.78 -0.76
C GLN A 73 -6.23 -6.03 -1.62
N PHE A 74 -6.44 -7.20 -0.99
CA PHE A 74 -6.53 -8.51 -1.64
C PHE A 74 -7.87 -9.16 -1.27
N TRP A 75 -8.55 -9.76 -2.24
CA TRP A 75 -9.76 -10.57 -2.01
C TRP A 75 -9.90 -11.69 -3.05
N THR A 76 -10.60 -12.75 -2.67
CA THR A 76 -10.92 -13.91 -3.53
C THR A 76 -12.38 -13.91 -3.96
#